data_AF-A0A1G1EY41-F1
#
_entry.id   AF-A0A1G1EY41-F1
#
_cell.length_a   1.000
_cell.length_b   1.000
_cell.length_c   1.000
_cell.angle_alpha   90.00
_cell.angle_beta   90.00
_cell.angle_gamma   90.00
#
_symmetry.space_group_name_H-M   'P 1'
#
loop_
_entity.id
_entity.type
_entity.pdbx_description
1 polymer ?
#
loop_
_entity_poly.entity_id
_entity_poly.type
_entity_poly.pdbx_seq_one_letter_code
_entity_poly.pdbx_strand_id
1 'polypeptide(L)' 'MKVKATFVKDGEWWVAWTDDVPGAMTQGKTIEEARENLIDAIAEMQKPVDLSLLPKRSVVLEEIEV' A
#
# COMPACT_ATOMS: atom_id res chain seq x y z
N MET A 1 10.44 9.69 0.18
CA MET A 1 9.59 9.83 -1.03
C MET A 1 8.57 10.93 -0.77
N LYS A 2 8.14 11.67 -1.80
CA LYS A 2 6.99 12.59 -1.73
C LYS A 2 5.94 12.09 -2.70
N VAL A 3 4.70 11.89 -2.23
CA VAL A 3 3.58 11.42 -3.04
C VAL A 3 2.43 12.43 -3.09
N LYS A 4 1.59 12.32 -4.10
CA LYS A 4 0.29 12.98 -4.18
C LYS A 4 -0.78 12.03 -3.66
N ALA A 5 -1.29 12.32 -2.46
CA ALA A 5 -2.35 11.54 -1.85
C ALA A 5 -3.72 12.21 -2.05
N THR A 6 -4.72 11.39 -2.34
CA THR A 6 -6.13 11.80 -2.41
C THR A 6 -6.84 11.33 -1.15
N PHE A 7 -7.68 12.21 -0.59
CA PHE A 7 -8.51 11.92 0.58
C PHE A 7 -9.95 12.28 0.28
N VAL A 8 -10.88 11.38 0.56
CA VAL A 8 -12.32 11.60 0.39
C VAL A 8 -13.03 11.29 1.69
N LYS A 9 -13.87 12.22 2.16
CA LYS A 9 -14.78 11.96 3.28
C LYS A 9 -16.00 11.21 2.75
N ASP A 10 -16.28 10.03 3.30
CA ASP A 10 -17.47 9.24 3.01
C ASP A 10 -18.12 8.77 4.31
N GLY A 11 -19.29 9.34 4.62
CA GLY A 11 -19.97 9.15 5.90
C GLY A 11 -19.06 9.46 7.09
N GLU A 12 -18.86 8.49 7.97
CA GLU A 12 -17.97 8.62 9.14
C GLU A 12 -16.48 8.41 8.81
N TRP A 13 -16.15 7.96 7.60
CA TRP A 13 -14.80 7.54 7.23
C TRP A 13 -14.11 8.56 6.33
N TRP A 14 -12.78 8.50 6.33
CA TRP A 14 -11.91 9.12 5.34
C TRP A 14 -11.26 7.98 4.56
N VAL A 15 -11.46 7.95 3.25
CA VAL A 15 -10.80 7.02 2.32
C VAL A 15 -9.57 7.73 1.76
N ALA A 16 -8.43 7.04 1.71
CA ALA A 16 -7.16 7.62 1.28
C ALA A 16 -6.39 6.68 0.35
N TRP A 17 -5.80 7.23 -0.73
CA TRP A 17 -4.95 6.48 -1.65
C TRP A 17 -3.95 7.40 -2.36
N THR A 18 -3.00 6.83 -3.09
CA THR A 18 -2.13 7.55 -4.03
C THR A 18 -1.94 6.75 -5.31
N ASP A 19 -1.95 7.43 -6.46
CA ASP A 19 -1.63 6.81 -7.75
C ASP A 19 -0.12 6.64 -7.96
N ASP A 20 0.70 7.29 -7.13
CA ASP A 20 2.16 7.18 -7.18
C ASP A 20 2.65 5.80 -6.69
N VAL A 21 1.84 5.10 -5.88
CA VAL A 21 2.08 3.72 -5.45
C VAL A 21 0.78 2.92 -5.64
N PRO A 22 0.59 2.30 -6.83
CA PRO A 22 -0.62 1.54 -7.12
C PRO A 22 -0.89 0.46 -6.08
N GLY A 23 -2.14 0.39 -5.63
CA GLY A 23 -2.57 -0.56 -4.59
C GLY A 23 -2.45 -0.05 -3.15
N ALA A 24 -1.73 1.06 -2.90
CA ALA A 24 -1.69 1.69 -1.59
C ALA A 24 -2.99 2.48 -1.33
N MET A 25 -3.94 1.84 -0.64
CA MET A 25 -5.24 2.41 -0.27
C MET A 25 -5.60 2.05 1.17
N THR A 26 -6.31 2.94 1.84
CA THR A 26 -6.70 2.76 3.24
C THR A 26 -7.92 3.60 3.61
N GLN A 27 -8.31 3.55 4.88
CA GLN A 27 -9.30 4.42 5.48
C GLN A 27 -8.98 4.74 6.96
N GLY A 28 -9.59 5.78 7.50
CA GLY A 28 -9.55 6.13 8.94
C GLY A 28 -10.82 6.89 9.36
N LYS A 29 -11.13 6.93 10.67
CA LYS A 29 -12.25 7.74 11.20
C LYS A 29 -11.94 9.23 11.14
N THR A 30 -10.66 9.60 11.30
CA THR A 30 -10.17 10.99 11.13
C THR A 30 -9.28 11.11 9.88
N ILE A 31 -9.03 12.36 9.44
CA ILE A 31 -8.15 12.60 8.30
C ILE A 31 -6.67 12.34 8.68
N GLU A 32 -6.32 12.54 9.95
CA GLU A 32 -5.02 12.18 10.53
C GLU A 32 -4.80 10.68 10.48
N GLU A 33 -5.77 9.88 10.96
CA GLU A 33 -5.69 8.42 10.95
C GLU A 33 -5.59 7.88 9.52
N ALA A 34 -6.43 8.38 8.60
CA ALA A 34 -6.35 7.95 7.20
C ALA A 34 -4.99 8.30 6.55
N ARG A 35 -4.35 9.38 6.98
CA ARG A 35 -3.02 9.78 6.51
C ARG A 35 -1.92 8.88 7.06
N GLU A 36 -1.94 8.61 8.36
CA GLU A 36 -0.98 7.70 9.00
C GLU A 36 -1.10 6.30 8.41
N ASN A 37 -2.33 5.79 8.29
CA ASN A 37 -2.58 4.50 7.67
C ASN A 37 -2.10 4.45 6.20
N LEU A 38 -2.18 5.57 5.46
CA LEU A 38 -1.74 5.60 4.06
C LEU A 38 -0.21 5.57 3.98
N ILE A 39 0.48 6.23 4.91
CA ILE A 39 1.94 6.18 5.01
C ILE A 39 2.39 4.74 5.26
N ASP A 40 1.72 4.03 6.18
CA ASP A 40 2.02 2.64 6.49
C ASP A 40 1.72 1.71 5.30
N ALA A 41 0.59 1.89 4.63
CA ALA A 41 0.23 1.12 3.44
C ALA A 41 1.25 1.32 2.30
N ILE A 42 1.68 2.57 2.07
CA ILE A 42 2.72 2.90 1.08
C ILE A 42 4.04 2.19 1.44
N ALA A 43 4.42 2.18 2.71
CA ALA A 43 5.62 1.50 3.16
C ALA A 43 5.50 -0.01 2.97
N GLU A 44 4.35 -0.61 3.30
CA GLU A 44 4.09 -2.04 3.14
C GLU A 44 4.16 -2.46 1.66
N MET A 45 3.54 -1.71 0.75
CA MET A 45 3.51 -2.01 -0.69
C MET A 45 4.89 -1.98 -1.35
N GLN A 46 5.86 -1.29 -0.75
CA GLN A 46 7.24 -1.20 -1.26
C GLN A 46 8.19 -2.19 -0.60
N LYS A 47 7.73 -2.97 0.40
CA LYS A 47 8.59 -3.97 1.03
C LYS A 47 8.93 -5.07 0.02
N PRO A 48 10.21 -5.40 -0.16
CA PRO A 48 10.58 -6.57 -0.95
C PRO A 48 10.04 -7.83 -0.27
N VAL A 49 9.59 -8.78 -1.07
CA VAL A 49 9.25 -10.11 -0.56
C VAL A 49 10.52 -10.77 -0.04
N ASP A 50 10.54 -11.12 1.23
CA ASP A 50 11.62 -11.94 1.79
C ASP A 50 11.45 -13.39 1.32
N LEU A 51 12.20 -13.74 0.27
CA LEU A 51 12.18 -15.08 -0.32
C LEU A 51 12.56 -16.19 0.68
N SER A 52 13.25 -15.85 1.78
CA SER A 52 13.60 -16.83 2.82
C SER A 52 12.38 -17.29 3.64
N LEU A 53 11.31 -16.50 3.67
CA LEU A 53 10.05 -16.82 4.35
C LEU A 53 9.12 -17.70 3.49
N LEU A 54 9.41 -17.86 2.20
CA LEU A 54 8.57 -18.62 1.30
C LEU A 54 8.76 -20.14 1.49
N PRO A 55 7.72 -20.95 1.25
CA PRO A 55 7.85 -22.40 1.25
C PRO A 55 8.87 -22.86 0.20
N LYS A 56 9.99 -23.48 0.64
CA LYS A 56 11.11 -23.90 -0.23
C LYS A 56 10.78 -24.85 -1.38
N ARG A 57 9.57 -25.43 -1.42
CA ARG A 57 9.25 -26.58 -2.28
C ARG A 57 8.63 -26.19 -3.62
N SER A 58 8.23 -24.94 -3.82
CA SER A 58 7.42 -24.55 -5.01
C SER A 58 7.49 -23.05 -5.36
N VAL A 59 8.67 -22.42 -5.30
CA VAL A 59 8.83 -21.02 -5.78
C VAL A 59 9.46 -21.03 -7.16
N VAL A 60 8.81 -20.42 -8.14
CA VAL A 60 9.36 -20.14 -9.48
C VAL A 60 9.67 -18.64 -9.54
N LEU A 61 10.90 -18.30 -9.89
CA LEU A 61 11.35 -16.93 -10.12
C LEU A 61 11.62 -16.79 -11.62
N GLU A 62 10.86 -15.94 -12.29
CA GLU A 62 11.00 -15.68 -13.72
C GLU A 62 10.87 -14.18 -13.99
N GLU A 63 11.58 -13.72 -15.02
CA GLU A 63 11.43 -12.38 -15.56
C GLU A 63 10.35 -12.42 -16.66
N ILE A 64 9.36 -11.53 -16.58
CA ILE A 64 8.23 -11.46 -17.50
C ILE A 64 8.22 -10.06 -18.13
N GLU A 65 8.00 -9.99 -19.44
CA GLU A 65 7.79 -8.75 -20.20
C GLU A 65 6.27 -8.50 -20.34
N VAL A 66 5.81 -7.29 -20.05
CA VAL A 66 4.39 -6.89 -20.02
C VAL A 66 4.09 -5.87 -21.11
#